data_AF-A0A2E7UPD0-F1
#
_entry.id   AF-A0A2E7UPD0-F1
#
_cell.length_a   1.000
_cell.length_b   1.000
_cell.length_c   1.000
_cell.angle_alpha   90.00
_cell.angle_beta   90.00
_cell.angle_gamma   90.00
#
_symmetry.space_group_name_H-M   'P 1'
#
loop_
_entity.id
_entity.type
_entity.pdbx_description
1 polymer ?
#
loop_
_entity_poly.entity_id
_entity_poly.type
_entity_poly.pdbx_seq_one_letter_code
_entity_poly.pdbx_strand_id
1 'polypeptide(L)'
;PADAFLGFLENEAAEARRPATLSAVVGDAATGCIGSTGTALPGDTYIEVAQASGGAIASICEADLGDVVASLSTLVQEGTSRFELQAIPVPDTVRLDIDGVRRDDGWTLLLSPPAIAMETPPPPGSTLSVRYTVARSVVE
;
A
#
# COMPACT_ATOMS: atom_id res chain seq x y z
N PRO A 1 23.82 11.71 1.02
CA PRO A 1 23.66 10.27 1.36
C PRO A 1 22.21 9.83 1.21
N ALA A 2 21.26 10.55 1.82
CA ALA A 2 19.83 10.36 1.61
C ALA A 2 19.40 10.51 0.14
N ASP A 3 19.91 11.52 -0.57
CA ASP A 3 19.61 11.75 -2.00
C ASP A 3 19.88 10.54 -2.90
N ALA A 4 20.92 9.77 -2.60
CA ALA A 4 21.26 8.56 -3.38
C ALA A 4 20.20 7.46 -3.19
N PHE A 5 19.65 7.33 -1.98
CA PHE A 5 18.54 6.41 -1.71
C PHE A 5 17.25 6.88 -2.36
N LEU A 6 16.95 8.19 -2.31
CA LEU A 6 15.78 8.75 -2.98
C LEU A 6 15.84 8.53 -4.49
N GLY A 7 16.99 8.80 -5.12
CA GLY A 7 17.20 8.51 -6.54
C GLY A 7 17.08 7.02 -6.89
N PHE A 8 17.47 6.12 -5.98
CA PHE A 8 17.22 4.69 -6.14
C PHE A 8 15.73 4.36 -6.12
N LEU A 9 14.97 4.89 -5.15
CA LEU A 9 13.52 4.69 -5.06
C LEU A 9 12.79 5.25 -6.29
N GLU A 10 13.20 6.41 -6.80
CA GLU A 10 12.65 7.00 -8.02
C GLU A 10 12.85 6.08 -9.25
N ASN A 11 14.05 5.50 -9.39
CA ASN A 11 14.34 4.55 -10.46
C ASN A 11 13.52 3.27 -10.34
N GLU A 12 13.44 2.68 -9.14
CA GLU A 12 12.61 1.50 -8.87
C GLU A 12 11.14 1.78 -9.17
N ALA A 13 10.63 2.95 -8.78
CA ALA A 13 9.26 3.32 -9.02
C ALA A 13 8.95 3.43 -10.53
N ALA A 14 9.88 3.96 -11.31
CA ALA A 14 9.77 4.07 -12.76
C ALA A 14 9.78 2.70 -13.45
N GLU A 15 10.70 1.81 -13.07
CA GLU A 15 10.84 0.46 -13.64
C GLU A 15 9.65 -0.43 -13.27
N ALA A 16 9.25 -0.43 -12.00
CA ALA A 16 8.15 -1.26 -11.50
C ALA A 16 6.76 -0.70 -11.85
N ARG A 17 6.68 0.54 -12.36
CA ARG A 17 5.43 1.30 -12.61
C ARG A 17 4.49 1.31 -11.39
N ARG A 18 5.07 1.42 -10.20
CA ARG A 18 4.38 1.56 -8.92
C ARG A 18 5.23 2.43 -8.00
N PRO A 19 4.65 3.18 -7.06
CA PRO A 19 5.43 3.94 -6.10
C PRO A 19 6.41 3.06 -5.33
N ALA A 20 7.55 3.62 -4.95
CA ALA A 20 8.53 2.96 -4.10
C ALA A 20 8.81 3.87 -2.90
N THR A 21 8.64 3.33 -1.70
CA THR A 21 8.86 4.06 -0.44
C THR A 21 9.79 3.27 0.45
N LEU A 22 10.46 3.94 1.38
CA LEU A 22 11.31 3.31 2.38
C LEU A 22 10.74 3.56 3.77
N SER A 23 10.58 2.51 4.56
CA SER A 23 10.27 2.64 5.98
C SER A 23 11.50 2.29 6.83
N ALA A 24 11.70 3.01 7.94
CA ALA A 24 12.87 2.89 8.80
C ALA A 24 12.49 2.44 10.21
N VAL A 25 13.12 1.36 10.67
CA VAL A 25 13.12 0.93 12.08
C VAL A 25 14.55 1.06 12.60
N VAL A 26 14.82 2.13 13.35
CA VAL A 26 16.19 2.54 13.71
C VAL A 26 16.25 3.04 15.13
N GLY A 27 17.45 3.30 15.67
CA GLY A 27 17.57 4.00 16.94
C GLY A 27 17.10 5.46 16.83
N ASP A 28 16.68 6.03 17.95
CA ASP A 28 16.16 7.40 18.04
C ASP A 28 17.08 8.43 17.36
N ALA A 29 16.47 9.45 16.75
CA ALA A 29 17.19 10.51 16.06
C ALA A 29 18.24 11.16 16.98
N ALA A 30 19.42 11.42 16.43
CA ALA A 30 20.62 11.95 17.08
C ALA A 30 21.17 11.17 18.31
N THR A 31 20.41 10.28 18.92
CA THR A 31 20.70 9.72 20.25
C THR A 31 20.79 8.20 20.28
N GLY A 32 20.01 7.51 19.46
CA GLY A 32 19.91 6.06 19.49
C GLY A 32 19.39 5.57 20.84
N CYS A 33 19.75 4.34 21.22
CA CYS A 33 19.51 3.84 22.57
C CYS A 33 20.47 2.71 22.95
N ILE A 34 20.59 2.49 24.26
CA ILE A 34 21.33 1.37 24.84
C ILE A 34 20.36 0.61 25.76
N GLY A 35 20.17 -0.68 25.46
CA GLY A 35 19.32 -1.59 26.23
C GLY A 35 20.10 -2.78 26.77
N SER A 36 19.43 -3.64 27.53
CA SER A 36 20.01 -4.89 28.05
C SER A 36 20.38 -5.89 26.95
N THR A 37 19.82 -5.72 25.75
CA THR A 37 19.97 -6.62 24.60
C THR A 37 20.92 -6.08 23.53
N GLY A 38 21.40 -4.84 23.65
CA GLY A 38 22.34 -4.24 22.70
C GLY A 38 22.22 -2.71 22.60
N THR A 39 22.89 -2.17 21.59
CA THR A 39 22.91 -0.73 21.28
C THR A 39 22.33 -0.50 19.90
N ALA A 40 21.37 0.42 19.79
CA ALA A 40 20.90 0.95 18.51
C ALA A 40 21.55 2.32 18.28
N LEU A 41 22.22 2.48 17.15
CA LEU A 41 22.76 3.77 16.74
C LEU A 41 21.66 4.67 16.15
N PRO A 42 21.83 6.01 16.19
CA PRO A 42 20.92 6.93 15.50
C PRO A 42 20.83 6.60 14.01
N GLY A 43 19.61 6.57 13.49
CA GLY A 43 19.34 6.27 12.07
C GLY A 43 19.01 7.48 11.22
N ASP A 44 19.57 8.66 11.50
CA ASP A 44 19.12 9.95 10.96
C ASP A 44 18.97 9.97 9.43
N THR A 45 19.92 9.38 8.69
CA THR A 45 19.83 9.28 7.22
C THR A 45 18.64 8.44 6.77
N TYR A 46 18.32 7.34 7.45
CA TYR A 46 17.17 6.50 7.09
C TYR A 46 15.85 7.15 7.49
N ILE A 47 15.83 7.90 8.59
CA ILE A 47 14.69 8.73 9.01
C ILE A 47 14.40 9.78 7.94
N GLU A 48 15.43 10.48 7.46
CA GLU A 48 15.32 11.48 6.40
C GLU A 48 14.74 10.89 5.10
N VAL A 49 15.26 9.74 4.64
CA VAL A 49 14.76 9.07 3.43
C VAL A 49 13.32 8.57 3.62
N ALA A 50 12.98 8.03 4.79
CA ALA A 50 11.63 7.57 5.07
C ALA A 50 10.61 8.72 5.03
N GLN A 51 10.95 9.87 5.64
CA GLN A 51 10.11 11.08 5.56
C GLN A 51 9.94 11.57 4.13
N ALA A 52 11.04 11.68 3.39
CA ALA A 52 11.02 12.21 2.03
C ALA A 52 10.30 11.30 1.03
N SER A 53 10.37 9.98 1.23
CA SER A 53 9.68 9.00 0.38
C SER A 53 8.25 8.66 0.84
N GLY A 54 7.77 9.27 1.94
CA GLY A 54 6.42 9.01 2.47
C GLY A 54 6.27 7.63 3.13
N GLY A 55 7.38 6.99 3.50
CA GLY A 55 7.35 5.76 4.29
C GLY A 55 7.25 6.02 5.79
N ALA A 56 7.25 4.94 6.55
CA ALA A 56 7.04 4.97 7.99
C ALA A 56 8.36 5.08 8.77
N ILE A 57 8.31 5.69 9.95
CA ILE A 57 9.43 5.73 10.88
C ILE A 57 8.98 5.13 12.20
N ALA A 58 9.79 4.22 12.73
CA ALA A 58 9.62 3.70 14.07
C ALA A 58 10.97 3.56 14.76
N SER A 59 10.93 3.64 16.09
CA SER A 59 12.12 3.43 16.89
C SER A 59 12.22 1.98 17.34
N ILE A 60 13.38 1.35 17.12
CA ILE A 60 13.70 0.04 17.69
C ILE A 60 13.87 0.11 19.22
N CYS A 61 13.98 1.32 19.77
CA CYS A 61 14.15 1.59 21.19
C CYS A 61 12.83 1.53 21.98
N GLU A 62 11.69 1.45 21.28
CA GLU A 62 10.40 1.28 21.93
C GLU A 62 10.31 -0.06 22.66
N ALA A 63 9.68 -0.05 23.84
CA ALA A 63 9.54 -1.23 24.68
C ALA A 63 8.60 -2.29 24.06
N ASP A 64 7.67 -1.87 23.20
CA ASP A 64 6.74 -2.73 22.50
C ASP A 64 6.94 -2.63 20.98
N LEU A 65 7.77 -3.52 20.45
CA LEU A 65 7.99 -3.62 19.01
C LEU A 65 6.75 -4.14 18.25
N GLY A 66 5.77 -4.72 18.94
CA GLY A 66 4.54 -5.22 18.33
C GLY A 66 3.70 -4.10 17.72
N ASP A 67 3.54 -2.99 18.45
CA ASP A 67 2.81 -1.80 17.98
C ASP A 67 3.52 -1.12 16.81
N VAL A 68 4.86 -1.10 16.86
CA VAL A 68 5.70 -0.66 15.75
C VAL A 68 5.43 -1.50 14.49
N VAL A 69 5.47 -2.83 14.61
CA VAL A 69 5.23 -3.74 13.48
C VAL A 69 3.80 -3.61 12.95
N ALA A 70 2.79 -3.47 13.80
CA ALA A 70 1.40 -3.26 13.38
C ALA A 70 1.22 -1.95 12.60
N SER A 71 1.86 -0.87 13.07
CA SER A 71 1.82 0.44 12.41
C SER A 71 2.53 0.40 11.06
N LEU A 72 3.71 -0.21 10.99
CA LEU A 72 4.45 -0.42 9.73
C LEU A 72 3.65 -1.29 8.75
N SER A 73 2.98 -2.33 9.23
CA SER A 73 2.16 -3.22 8.39
C SER A 73 1.01 -2.47 7.72
N THR A 74 0.50 -1.40 8.35
CA THR A 74 -0.55 -0.56 7.77
C THR A 74 0.01 0.42 6.74
N LEU A 75 1.25 0.89 6.93
CA LEU A 75 1.90 1.90 6.08
C LEU A 75 2.59 1.30 4.83
N VAL A 76 3.04 0.04 4.91
CA VAL A 76 3.72 -0.66 3.79
C VAL A 76 2.73 -1.32 2.82
N GLN A 77 1.46 -1.48 3.23
CA GLN A 77 0.43 -1.96 2.33
C GLN A 77 -0.05 -0.81 1.43
N GLU A 78 0.58 -0.64 0.28
CA GLU A 78 -0.17 -0.18 -0.90
C GLU A 78 -1.23 -1.25 -1.19
N GLY A 79 -2.38 -1.11 -0.54
CA GLY A 79 -3.47 -2.07 -0.68
C GLY A 79 -3.84 -2.20 -2.15
N THR A 80 -4.18 -3.41 -2.58
CA THR A 80 -4.63 -3.63 -3.95
C THR A 80 -5.88 -2.79 -4.21
N SER A 81 -5.77 -1.83 -5.12
CA SER A 81 -6.87 -0.96 -5.53
C SER A 81 -7.50 -1.39 -6.84
N ARG A 82 -6.87 -2.31 -7.59
CA ARG A 82 -7.35 -2.83 -8.87
C ARG A 82 -7.70 -4.31 -8.77
N PHE A 83 -8.95 -4.64 -9.07
CA PHE A 83 -9.46 -6.01 -9.07
C PHE A 83 -9.96 -6.35 -10.47
N GLU A 84 -9.26 -7.25 -11.16
CA GLU A 84 -9.63 -7.67 -12.51
C GLU A 84 -10.94 -8.47 -12.50
N LEU A 85 -11.80 -8.18 -13.47
CA LEU A 85 -13.04 -8.93 -13.69
C LEU A 85 -12.75 -10.10 -14.63
N GLN A 86 -13.44 -11.21 -14.37
CA GLN A 86 -13.27 -12.43 -15.16
C GLN A 86 -13.89 -12.35 -16.56
N ALA A 87 -14.71 -11.33 -16.82
CA ALA A 87 -15.36 -11.10 -18.11
C ALA A 87 -15.74 -9.62 -18.27
N ILE A 88 -16.03 -9.20 -19.50
CA ILE A 88 -16.52 -7.85 -19.79
C ILE A 88 -17.93 -7.70 -19.21
N PRO A 89 -18.18 -6.76 -18.28
CA PRO A 89 -19.50 -6.55 -17.72
C PRO A 89 -20.37 -5.62 -18.58
N VAL A 90 -21.69 -5.73 -18.44
CA VAL A 90 -22.62 -4.65 -18.82
C VAL A 90 -22.53 -3.55 -17.75
N PRO A 91 -22.11 -2.30 -18.09
CA PRO A 91 -21.75 -1.29 -17.09
C PRO A 91 -22.80 -1.03 -16.00
N ASP A 92 -24.07 -0.87 -16.40
CA ASP A 92 -25.16 -0.52 -15.46
C ASP A 92 -25.59 -1.67 -14.52
N THR A 93 -24.99 -2.85 -14.69
CA THR A 93 -25.28 -4.04 -13.87
C THR A 93 -24.24 -4.30 -12.79
N VAL A 94 -23.14 -3.54 -12.77
CA VAL A 94 -22.02 -3.77 -11.85
C VAL A 94 -22.41 -3.33 -10.44
N ARG A 95 -22.32 -4.26 -9.50
CA ARG A 95 -22.62 -4.08 -8.08
C ARG A 95 -21.41 -4.52 -7.26
N LEU A 96 -20.81 -3.59 -6.53
CA LEU A 96 -19.72 -3.85 -5.58
C LEU A 96 -20.25 -3.95 -4.14
N ASP A 97 -19.82 -4.98 -3.43
CA ASP A 97 -20.03 -5.15 -1.99
C ASP A 97 -18.66 -5.40 -1.31
N ILE A 98 -18.40 -4.70 -0.19
CA ILE A 98 -17.22 -4.90 0.66
C ILE A 98 -17.71 -5.39 2.02
N ASP A 99 -17.33 -6.61 2.41
CA ASP A 99 -17.80 -7.28 3.63
C ASP A 99 -19.33 -7.33 3.74
N GLY A 100 -19.99 -7.54 2.59
CA GLY A 100 -21.45 -7.59 2.47
C GLY A 100 -22.15 -6.24 2.49
N VAL A 101 -21.41 -5.13 2.64
CA VAL A 101 -21.96 -3.77 2.57
C VAL A 101 -21.83 -3.24 1.15
N ARG A 102 -22.96 -2.86 0.57
CA ARG A 102 -23.02 -2.27 -0.77
C ARG A 102 -22.27 -0.94 -0.83
N ARG A 103 -21.47 -0.78 -1.90
CA ARG A 103 -20.80 0.48 -2.26
C ARG A 103 -21.29 0.98 -3.61
N ASP A 104 -21.82 2.19 -3.63
CA ASP A 104 -22.29 2.88 -4.84
C ASP A 104 -21.30 3.95 -5.33
N ASP A 105 -20.27 4.28 -4.55
CA ASP A 105 -19.24 5.28 -4.81
C ASP A 105 -17.83 4.79 -4.39
N GLY A 106 -16.79 5.58 -4.67
CA GLY A 106 -15.40 5.28 -4.28
C GLY A 106 -14.70 4.24 -5.16
N TRP A 107 -15.29 3.90 -6.31
CA TRP A 107 -14.73 2.98 -7.29
C TRP A 107 -15.16 3.35 -8.72
N THR A 108 -14.38 2.91 -9.70
CA THR A 108 -14.61 3.11 -11.13
C THR A 108 -14.52 1.78 -11.86
N LEU A 109 -15.42 1.57 -12.83
CA LEU A 109 -15.35 0.46 -13.77
C LEU A 109 -14.39 0.79 -14.92
N LEU A 110 -13.36 -0.03 -15.09
CA LEU A 110 -12.52 -0.07 -16.29
C LEU A 110 -13.04 -1.17 -17.21
N LEU A 111 -13.02 -0.96 -18.52
CA LEU A 111 -13.47 -1.93 -19.52
C LEU A 111 -12.32 -2.54 -20.35
N SER A 112 -11.11 -1.98 -20.26
CA SER A 112 -9.95 -2.43 -21.04
C SER A 112 -8.64 -2.32 -20.25
N PRO A 113 -8.15 -3.42 -19.64
CA PRO A 113 -8.87 -4.66 -19.36
C PRO A 113 -9.96 -4.45 -18.29
N PRO A 114 -11.01 -5.30 -18.27
CA PRO A 114 -12.14 -5.12 -17.37
C PRO A 114 -11.71 -5.28 -15.90
N ALA A 115 -11.93 -4.25 -15.09
CA ALA A 115 -11.50 -4.21 -13.70
C ALA A 115 -12.32 -3.22 -12.89
N ILE A 116 -12.38 -3.43 -11.57
CA ILE A 116 -12.79 -2.41 -10.61
C ILE A 116 -11.53 -1.71 -10.10
N ALA A 117 -11.47 -0.40 -10.27
CA ALA A 117 -10.44 0.45 -9.69
C ALA A 117 -11.05 1.22 -8.50
N MET A 118 -10.52 1.02 -7.30
CA MET A 118 -10.95 1.72 -6.10
C MET A 118 -10.12 2.98 -5.88
N GLU A 119 -10.77 4.05 -5.44
CA GLU A 119 -10.10 5.30 -5.10
C GLU A 119 -9.21 5.15 -3.86
N THR A 120 -9.67 4.36 -2.89
CA THR A 120 -8.91 3.96 -1.70
C THR A 120 -8.94 2.45 -1.58
N PRO A 121 -7.81 1.76 -1.34
CA PRO A 121 -7.79 0.31 -1.15
C PRO A 121 -8.74 -0.16 -0.03
N PRO A 122 -9.35 -1.35 -0.14
CA PRO A 122 -10.17 -1.88 0.94
C PRO A 122 -9.26 -2.22 2.14
N PRO A 123 -9.80 -2.23 3.38
CA PRO A 123 -9.05 -2.67 4.54
C PRO A 123 -8.46 -4.08 4.33
N PRO A 124 -7.25 -4.35 4.82
CA PRO A 124 -6.66 -5.69 4.74
C PRO A 124 -7.59 -6.76 5.31
N GLY A 125 -7.72 -7.88 4.59
CA GLY A 125 -8.60 -9.00 4.99
C GLY A 125 -10.07 -8.83 4.62
N SER A 126 -10.48 -7.70 4.03
CA SER A 126 -11.86 -7.51 3.55
C SER A 126 -12.19 -8.46 2.40
N THR A 127 -13.45 -8.89 2.32
CA THR A 127 -13.98 -9.66 1.19
C THR A 127 -14.65 -8.72 0.19
N LEU A 128 -14.09 -8.67 -1.02
CA LEU A 128 -14.64 -7.90 -2.13
C LEU A 128 -15.48 -8.80 -3.04
N SER A 129 -16.76 -8.48 -3.20
CA SER A 129 -17.69 -9.21 -4.06
C SER A 129 -18.22 -8.31 -5.16
N VAL A 130 -17.98 -8.67 -6.43
CA VAL A 130 -18.50 -7.95 -7.59
C VAL A 130 -19.52 -8.82 -8.31
N ARG A 131 -20.75 -8.31 -8.47
CA ARG A 131 -21.81 -8.96 -9.23
C ARG A 131 -22.13 -8.14 -10.47
N TYR A 132 -22.20 -8.79 -11.62
CA TYR A 132 -22.49 -8.13 -12.90
C TYR A 132 -23.06 -9.12 -13.91
N THR A 133 -23.79 -8.60 -14.88
CA THR A 133 -24.19 -9.35 -16.07
C THR A 133 -23.03 -9.35 -17.05
N VAL A 134 -22.65 -10.52 -17.55
CA VAL A 134 -21.61 -10.66 -18.58
C VAL A 134 -22.13 -10.13 -19.91
N ALA A 135 -21.39 -9.23 -20.55
CA ALA A 135 -21.69 -8.79 -21.90
C ALA A 135 -21.57 -9.98 -22.86
N ARG A 136 -22.57 -10.21 -23.71
CA ARG A 136 -22.46 -11.23 -24.77
C ARG A 136 -21.31 -10.82 -25.69
N SER A 137 -20.35 -11.72 -25.89
CA SER A 137 -19.40 -11.60 -26.98
C SER A 137 -20.19 -11.69 -28.29
N VAL A 138 -20.18 -10.62 -29.09
CA VAL A 138 -20.49 -10.73 -30.50
C VAL A 138 -19.27 -11.40 -31.10
N VAL A 139 -19.34 -12.70 -31.32
CA VAL A 139 -18.40 -13.39 -32.20
C VAL A 139 -18.80 -12.96 -33.62
N GLU A 140 -17.99 -12.11 -34.23
CA GLU A 140 -18.06 -11.83 -35.66
C GLU A 140 -17.11 -12.78 -36.40
#